data_AF-F5LGF9-F1
#
_entry.id   AF-F5LGF9-F1
#
_cell.length_a   1.000
_cell.length_b   1.000
_cell.length_c   1.000
_cell.angle_alpha   90.00
_cell.angle_beta   90.00
_cell.angle_gamma   90.00
#
_symmetry.space_group_name_H-M   'P 1'
#
loop_
_entity.id
_entity.type
_entity.pdbx_description
1 polymer ?
#
loop_
_entity_poly.entity_id
_entity_poly.type
_entity_poly.pdbx_seq_one_letter_code
_entity_poly.pdbx_strand_id
1 'polypeptide(L)'
;MSKPLAKTWKRREHFRLREQKRRDECKENGLCPQCKGPWIEPLLKHRVKPEHCRNCQDYYSYRYLKKKNPPDSELLRVIHRVMILSEKQITKPVLIDALSKKAKKHVLDILLERHGSWIKVRQLVGIIKKKPPKLERHLTGNRYSDEELLRVIREVAERFPGKHLTVWDYDSVRKTPSLKTINARFGSWAAACERAGVKTVPRSLMPTQDRYEYLRYKRYLLNNHLKATGRCEQCHKEWIPPITTPGKGAPAYCLNCQERVKEKNRLNKELKQSILLISAMLQFYN
;
A
#
# COMPACT_ATOMS: atom_id res chain seq x y z
N MET A 1 48.25 18.85 32.69
CA MET A 1 48.80 17.55 33.12
C MET A 1 48.50 16.48 32.06
N SER A 2 49.45 16.22 31.15
CA SER A 2 49.22 15.41 29.93
C SER A 2 50.02 14.10 29.97
N LYS A 3 49.67 13.18 30.89
CA LYS A 3 50.32 11.86 31.02
C LYS A 3 49.39 10.61 31.00
N PRO A 4 48.33 10.47 30.16
CA PRO A 4 47.68 9.16 29.95
C PRO A 4 48.05 8.42 28.64
N LEU A 5 48.54 9.11 27.60
CA LEU A 5 48.63 8.52 26.24
C LEU A 5 49.82 7.56 26.03
N ALA A 6 50.94 7.74 26.73
CA ALA A 6 52.12 6.89 26.54
C ALA A 6 51.95 5.47 27.10
N LYS A 7 51.20 5.32 28.21
CA LYS A 7 50.92 4.00 28.83
C LYS A 7 49.95 3.17 28.00
N THR A 8 49.02 3.80 27.28
CA THR A 8 48.06 3.10 26.41
C THR A 8 48.71 2.59 25.12
N TRP A 9 49.70 3.30 24.57
CA TRP A 9 50.45 2.86 23.40
C TRP A 9 51.30 1.61 23.66
N LYS A 10 52.13 1.60 24.73
CA LYS A 10 52.96 0.42 25.08
C LYS A 10 52.12 -0.84 25.32
N ARG A 11 50.92 -0.70 25.93
CA ARG A 11 49.98 -1.81 26.13
C ARG A 11 49.42 -2.34 24.81
N ARG A 12 49.08 -1.47 23.86
CA ARG A 12 48.61 -1.86 22.52
C ARG A 12 49.71 -2.58 21.74
N GLU A 13 50.95 -2.10 21.82
CA GLU A 13 52.08 -2.71 21.13
C GLU A 13 52.40 -4.11 21.68
N HIS A 14 52.48 -4.24 23.00
CA HIS A 14 52.66 -5.54 23.64
C HIS A 14 51.51 -6.53 23.36
N PHE A 15 50.28 -6.04 23.16
CA PHE A 15 49.16 -6.87 22.72
C PHE A 15 49.32 -7.34 21.27
N ARG A 16 49.74 -6.44 20.35
CA ARG A 16 50.00 -6.80 18.93
C ARG A 16 51.08 -7.86 18.80
N LEU A 17 52.21 -7.70 19.49
CA LEU A 17 53.31 -8.67 19.47
C LEU A 17 52.87 -10.05 19.97
N ARG A 18 52.11 -10.10 21.07
CA ARG A 18 51.55 -11.36 21.59
C ARG A 18 50.56 -12.02 20.62
N GLU A 19 49.69 -11.24 20.00
CA GLU A 19 48.76 -11.73 18.97
C GLU A 19 49.48 -12.24 17.73
N GLN A 20 50.55 -11.56 17.30
CA GLN A 20 51.37 -11.98 16.16
C GLN A 20 52.08 -13.30 16.46
N LYS A 21 52.78 -13.41 17.60
CA LYS A 21 53.42 -14.66 18.03
C LYS A 21 52.42 -15.84 18.06
N ARG A 22 51.22 -15.61 18.63
CA ARG A 22 50.17 -16.63 18.67
C ARG A 22 49.68 -17.03 17.27
N ARG A 23 49.70 -16.11 16.29
CA ARG A 23 49.32 -16.40 14.90
C ARG A 23 50.37 -17.25 14.21
N ASP A 24 51.63 -16.94 14.44
CA ASP A 24 52.76 -17.66 13.85
C ASP A 24 52.83 -19.09 14.40
N GLU A 25 52.68 -19.27 15.72
CA GLU A 25 52.55 -20.59 16.35
C GLU A 25 51.38 -21.42 15.77
N CYS A 26 50.25 -20.79 15.46
CA CYS A 26 49.15 -21.51 14.82
C CYS A 26 49.50 -21.96 13.41
N LYS A 27 50.16 -21.11 12.62
CA LYS A 27 50.57 -21.45 11.24
C LYS A 27 51.58 -22.60 11.22
N GLU A 28 52.57 -22.57 12.11
CA GLU A 28 53.57 -23.65 12.26
C GLU A 28 52.91 -25.00 12.58
N ASN A 29 51.83 -24.99 13.37
CA ASN A 29 51.07 -26.19 13.72
C ASN A 29 49.97 -26.55 12.70
N GLY A 30 49.89 -25.87 11.54
CA GLY A 30 48.83 -26.10 10.55
C GLY A 30 47.43 -25.78 11.07
N LEU A 31 47.30 -24.83 12.00
CA LEU A 31 46.05 -24.39 12.61
C LEU A 31 45.67 -22.96 12.18
N CYS A 32 44.38 -22.70 12.13
CA CYS A 32 43.86 -21.36 11.87
C CYS A 32 44.04 -20.45 13.11
N PRO A 33 44.64 -19.26 12.99
CA PRO A 33 44.87 -18.36 14.11
C PRO A 33 43.59 -17.83 14.78
N GLN A 34 42.45 -17.89 14.07
CA GLN A 34 41.16 -17.38 14.54
C GLN A 34 40.30 -18.45 15.20
N CYS A 35 40.14 -19.63 14.59
CA CYS A 35 39.28 -20.70 15.13
C CYS A 35 40.04 -21.84 15.82
N LYS A 36 41.37 -21.88 15.72
CA LYS A 36 42.23 -22.95 16.25
C LYS A 36 42.00 -24.35 15.65
N GLY A 37 41.13 -24.48 14.64
CA GLY A 37 40.95 -25.71 13.87
C GLY A 37 42.00 -25.88 12.76
N PRO A 38 42.02 -27.03 12.06
CA PRO A 38 42.94 -27.29 10.96
C PRO A 38 42.90 -26.20 9.88
N TRP A 39 44.06 -25.86 9.33
CA TRP A 39 44.16 -24.93 8.21
C TRP A 39 43.62 -25.59 6.94
N ILE A 40 42.63 -24.95 6.34
CA ILE A 40 42.07 -25.31 5.04
C ILE A 40 42.26 -24.09 4.15
N GLU A 41 42.88 -24.29 3.00
CA GLU A 41 43.26 -23.22 2.09
C GLU A 41 42.04 -22.36 1.69
N PRO A 42 42.08 -21.04 1.89
CA PRO A 42 40.99 -20.16 1.53
C PRO A 42 40.73 -20.12 0.03
N LEU A 43 39.49 -19.85 -0.38
CA LEU A 43 39.23 -19.55 -1.80
C LEU A 43 39.71 -18.14 -2.08
N LEU A 44 40.59 -17.98 -3.08
CA LEU A 44 41.05 -16.70 -3.60
C LEU A 44 39.91 -16.00 -4.36
N LYS A 45 38.84 -15.59 -3.66
CA LYS A 45 37.82 -14.69 -4.20
C LYS A 45 38.05 -13.29 -3.65
N HIS A 46 38.07 -12.32 -4.58
CA HIS A 46 38.37 -10.91 -4.33
C HIS A 46 37.56 -10.37 -3.13
N ARG A 47 38.26 -9.75 -2.15
CA ARG A 47 37.75 -9.00 -0.98
C ARG A 47 37.71 -9.71 0.40
N VAL A 48 38.33 -10.88 0.59
CA VAL A 48 38.45 -11.48 1.94
C VAL A 48 39.87 -11.31 2.47
N LYS A 49 40.03 -10.98 3.77
CA LYS A 49 41.35 -10.89 4.40
C LYS A 49 42.06 -12.26 4.29
N PRO A 50 43.29 -12.32 3.76
CA PRO A 50 43.99 -13.60 3.50
C PRO A 50 44.43 -14.35 4.77
N GLU A 51 44.21 -13.79 5.97
CA GLU A 51 44.70 -14.34 7.24
C GLU A 51 43.78 -15.40 7.89
N HIS A 52 42.80 -15.95 7.16
CA HIS A 52 41.79 -16.84 7.72
C HIS A 52 41.61 -18.10 6.86
N CYS A 53 41.47 -19.25 7.53
CA CYS A 53 41.16 -20.50 6.83
C CYS A 53 39.77 -20.48 6.18
N ARG A 54 39.53 -21.42 5.26
CA ARG A 54 38.26 -21.61 4.55
C ARG A 54 37.03 -21.59 5.46
N ASN A 55 37.06 -22.35 6.57
CA ASN A 55 35.93 -22.42 7.52
C ASN A 55 35.64 -21.06 8.17
N CYS A 56 36.66 -20.29 8.51
CA CYS A 56 36.48 -18.93 9.02
C CYS A 56 35.92 -18.01 7.95
N GLN A 57 36.40 -18.09 6.70
CA GLN A 57 35.86 -17.31 5.59
C GLN A 57 34.39 -17.62 5.32
N ASP A 58 34.02 -18.90 5.31
CA ASP A 58 32.64 -19.33 5.12
C ASP A 58 31.75 -18.87 6.29
N TYR A 59 32.24 -18.94 7.54
CA TYR A 59 31.53 -18.41 8.71
C TYR A 59 31.32 -16.88 8.63
N TYR A 60 32.35 -16.11 8.29
CA TYR A 60 32.23 -14.66 8.14
C TYR A 60 31.33 -14.29 6.95
N SER A 61 31.43 -15.03 5.84
CA SER A 61 30.56 -14.82 4.67
C SER A 61 29.12 -15.13 5.02
N TYR A 62 28.83 -16.24 5.71
CA TYR A 62 27.51 -16.57 6.23
C TYR A 62 26.99 -15.48 7.18
N ARG A 63 27.82 -15.01 8.12
CA ARG A 63 27.43 -13.96 9.07
C ARG A 63 27.16 -12.62 8.37
N TYR A 64 27.96 -12.28 7.36
CA TYR A 64 27.78 -11.09 6.55
C TYR A 64 26.51 -11.18 5.70
N LEU A 65 26.29 -12.31 5.02
CA LEU A 65 25.07 -12.58 4.25
C LEU A 65 23.82 -12.58 5.14
N LYS A 66 23.90 -13.17 6.35
CA LYS A 66 22.83 -13.14 7.34
C LYS A 66 22.54 -11.73 7.84
N LYS A 67 23.57 -10.88 7.99
CA LYS A 67 23.41 -9.47 8.36
C LYS A 67 22.82 -8.62 7.21
N LYS A 68 23.21 -8.90 5.96
CA LYS A 68 22.74 -8.19 4.76
C LYS A 68 21.34 -8.64 4.35
N ASN A 69 21.01 -9.92 4.57
CA ASN A 69 19.77 -10.55 4.16
C ASN A 69 19.22 -11.42 5.29
N PRO A 70 18.78 -10.82 6.42
CA PRO A 70 18.28 -11.55 7.57
C PRO A 70 17.05 -12.39 7.20
N PRO A 71 16.85 -13.58 7.79
CA PRO A 71 15.68 -14.40 7.53
C PRO A 71 14.41 -13.72 8.06
N ASP A 72 13.28 -14.00 7.45
CA ASP A 72 11.99 -13.41 7.84
C ASP A 72 11.67 -13.63 9.32
N SER A 73 12.03 -14.79 9.88
CA SER A 73 11.79 -15.09 11.31
C SER A 73 12.50 -14.13 12.27
N GLU A 74 13.62 -13.53 11.87
CA GLU A 74 14.35 -12.54 12.66
C GLU A 74 13.72 -11.15 12.52
N LEU A 75 13.37 -10.77 11.29
CA LEU A 75 12.68 -9.51 10.98
C LEU A 75 11.29 -9.45 11.65
N LEU A 76 10.51 -10.53 11.55
CA LEU A 76 9.18 -10.65 12.16
C LEU A 76 9.25 -10.59 13.68
N ARG A 77 10.31 -11.14 14.31
CA ARG A 77 10.53 -11.01 15.77
C ARG A 77 10.72 -9.56 16.21
N VAL A 78 11.42 -8.74 15.41
CA VAL A 78 11.58 -7.31 15.69
C VAL A 78 10.25 -6.59 15.60
N ILE A 79 9.46 -6.85 14.56
CA ILE A 79 8.10 -6.28 14.40
C ILE A 79 7.22 -6.69 15.57
N HIS A 80 7.16 -7.99 15.89
CA HIS A 80 6.35 -8.54 16.96
C HIS A 80 6.65 -7.89 18.32
N ARG A 81 7.93 -7.70 18.68
CA ARG A 81 8.30 -7.01 19.93
C ARG A 81 7.83 -5.56 19.97
N VAL A 82 7.98 -4.83 18.86
CA VAL A 82 7.50 -3.43 18.79
C VAL A 82 5.98 -3.37 18.92
N MET A 83 5.28 -4.37 18.38
CA MET A 83 3.83 -4.45 18.45
C MET A 83 3.32 -4.86 19.83
N ILE A 84 3.95 -5.82 20.52
CA ILE A 84 3.59 -6.16 21.91
C ILE A 84 3.69 -4.94 22.82
N LEU A 85 4.80 -4.20 22.73
CA LEU A 85 5.08 -3.03 23.58
C LEU A 85 4.11 -1.85 23.37
N SER A 86 3.20 -1.96 22.41
CA SER A 86 2.30 -0.87 22.06
C SER A 86 0.85 -1.07 22.50
N GLU A 87 0.50 -2.25 23.04
CA GLU A 87 -0.81 -2.67 23.59
C GLU A 87 -2.07 -2.38 22.75
N LYS A 88 -1.93 -1.76 21.57
CA LYS A 88 -3.02 -1.28 20.71
C LYS A 88 -2.91 -1.90 19.32
N GLN A 89 -4.03 -1.87 18.58
CA GLN A 89 -4.03 -2.17 17.15
C GLN A 89 -3.18 -1.12 16.40
N ILE A 90 -1.88 -1.37 16.30
CA ILE A 90 -0.96 -0.50 15.59
C ILE A 90 -1.33 -0.46 14.10
N THR A 91 -1.57 0.75 13.61
CA THR A 91 -1.67 1.05 12.18
C THR A 91 -0.27 1.16 11.56
N LYS A 92 -0.15 1.01 10.24
CA LYS A 92 1.14 1.09 9.53
C LYS A 92 1.92 2.39 9.87
N PRO A 93 1.29 3.59 9.93
CA PRO A 93 2.01 4.82 10.27
C PRO A 93 2.61 4.81 11.69
N VAL A 94 1.87 4.30 12.68
CA VAL A 94 2.33 4.21 14.07
C VAL A 94 3.50 3.24 14.21
N LEU A 95 3.49 2.13 13.45
CA LEU A 95 4.62 1.20 13.43
C LEU A 95 5.88 1.82 12.81
N ILE A 96 5.72 2.57 11.72
CA ILE A 96 6.84 3.25 11.05
C ILE A 96 7.51 4.23 12.02
N ASP A 97 6.72 5.03 12.75
CA ASP A 97 7.23 5.95 13.76
C ASP A 97 8.00 5.21 14.88
N ALA A 98 7.39 4.15 15.44
CA ALA A 98 8.00 3.35 16.51
C ALA A 98 9.31 2.65 16.07
N LEU A 99 9.37 2.15 14.84
CA LEU A 99 10.57 1.55 14.27
C LEU A 99 11.64 2.59 13.94
N SER A 100 11.23 3.77 13.48
CA SER A 100 12.16 4.87 13.17
C SER A 100 12.85 5.37 14.44
N LYS A 101 12.11 5.54 15.54
CA LYS A 101 12.66 5.89 16.87
C LYS A 101 13.69 4.88 17.39
N LYS A 102 13.61 3.62 16.95
CA LYS A 102 14.55 2.54 17.31
C LYS A 102 15.63 2.28 16.25
N ALA A 103 15.75 3.13 15.23
CA ALA A 103 16.66 2.96 14.09
C ALA A 103 16.47 1.62 13.32
N LYS A 104 15.25 1.07 13.33
CA LYS A 104 14.88 -0.23 12.74
C LYS A 104 13.88 -0.14 11.59
N LYS A 105 13.71 1.04 10.98
CA LYS A 105 12.80 1.24 9.83
C LYS A 105 13.10 0.27 8.67
N HIS A 106 14.37 0.04 8.37
CA HIS A 106 14.83 -0.88 7.32
C HIS A 106 14.26 -2.31 7.45
N VAL A 107 13.93 -2.77 8.66
CA VAL A 107 13.31 -4.08 8.91
C VAL A 107 11.95 -4.18 8.23
N LEU A 108 11.14 -3.11 8.31
CA LEU A 108 9.83 -3.06 7.68
C LEU A 108 9.95 -2.93 6.17
N ASP A 109 10.93 -2.16 5.68
CA ASP A 109 11.17 -1.99 4.24
C ASP A 109 11.54 -3.32 3.58
N ILE A 110 12.47 -4.09 4.17
CA ILE A 110 12.85 -5.44 3.68
C ILE A 110 11.64 -6.37 3.65
N LEU A 111 10.79 -6.36 4.69
CA LEU A 111 9.60 -7.21 4.73
C LEU A 111 8.54 -6.79 3.69
N LEU A 112 8.39 -5.49 3.43
CA LEU A 112 7.47 -4.99 2.42
C LEU A 112 7.97 -5.30 1.00
N GLU A 113 9.27 -5.22 0.75
CA GLU A 113 9.89 -5.62 -0.52
C GLU A 113 9.68 -7.12 -0.78
N ARG A 114 9.93 -7.98 0.21
CA ARG A 114 9.79 -9.45 0.07
C ARG A 114 8.36 -9.93 -0.06
N HIS A 115 7.42 -9.31 0.67
CA HIS A 115 6.05 -9.81 0.79
C HIS A 115 5.00 -8.95 0.09
N GLY A 116 5.40 -7.81 -0.47
CA GLY A 116 4.61 -6.91 -1.30
C GLY A 116 3.52 -6.10 -0.57
N SER A 117 3.03 -6.56 0.60
CA SER A 117 1.97 -5.87 1.32
C SER A 117 2.07 -5.94 2.84
N TRP A 118 1.64 -4.86 3.49
CA TRP A 118 1.51 -4.77 4.95
C TRP A 118 0.52 -5.79 5.53
N ILE A 119 -0.51 -6.18 4.76
CA ILE A 119 -1.48 -7.19 5.19
C ILE A 119 -0.79 -8.55 5.36
N LYS A 120 0.05 -8.93 4.39
CA LYS A 120 0.79 -10.20 4.43
C LYS A 120 1.81 -10.22 5.58
N VAL A 121 2.50 -9.10 5.82
CA VAL A 121 3.40 -8.96 6.98
C VAL A 121 2.63 -9.14 8.30
N ARG A 122 1.45 -8.52 8.46
CA ARG A 122 0.61 -8.72 9.66
C ARG A 122 0.13 -10.16 9.84
N GLN A 123 -0.14 -10.87 8.76
CA GLN A 123 -0.49 -12.30 8.81
C GLN A 123 0.70 -13.15 9.28
N LEU A 124 1.91 -12.87 8.77
CA LEU A 124 3.14 -13.57 9.16
C LEU A 124 3.53 -13.33 10.62
N VAL A 125 3.24 -12.14 11.16
CA VAL A 125 3.43 -11.83 12.58
C VAL A 125 2.32 -12.44 13.47
N GLY A 126 1.29 -13.08 12.87
CA GLY A 126 0.21 -13.73 13.61
C GLY A 126 -0.90 -12.80 14.10
N ILE A 127 -0.93 -11.55 13.64
CA ILE A 127 -1.91 -10.53 14.09
C ILE A 127 -3.23 -10.65 13.35
N ILE A 128 -3.18 -11.07 12.08
CA ILE A 128 -4.38 -11.36 11.30
C ILE A 128 -4.47 -12.88 11.21
N LYS A 129 -5.43 -13.48 11.92
CA LYS A 129 -5.80 -14.90 11.72
C LYS A 129 -6.04 -15.10 10.22
N LYS A 130 -5.47 -16.16 9.62
CA LYS A 130 -5.70 -16.51 8.20
C LYS A 130 -7.19 -16.36 7.91
N LYS A 131 -7.54 -15.58 6.88
CA LYS A 131 -8.93 -15.54 6.42
C LYS A 131 -9.36 -16.99 6.15
N PRO A 132 -10.53 -17.44 6.61
CA PRO A 132 -11.03 -18.76 6.25
C PRO A 132 -11.06 -18.90 4.72
N PRO A 133 -10.88 -20.13 4.19
CA PRO A 133 -10.92 -20.41 2.77
C PRO A 133 -12.15 -19.76 2.13
N LYS A 134 -12.02 -19.33 0.87
CA LYS A 134 -13.03 -18.58 0.11
C LYS A 134 -14.44 -19.22 0.11
N LEU A 135 -14.60 -20.50 0.46
CA LEU A 135 -15.88 -21.21 0.47
C LEU A 135 -16.85 -20.78 1.60
N GLU A 136 -16.38 -20.26 2.74
CA GLU A 136 -17.29 -19.97 3.88
C GLU A 136 -17.95 -18.58 3.86
N ARG A 137 -17.62 -17.73 2.87
CA ARG A 137 -18.15 -16.34 2.84
C ARG A 137 -19.62 -16.22 2.44
N HIS A 138 -20.31 -17.32 2.14
CA HIS A 138 -21.69 -17.26 1.70
C HIS A 138 -22.73 -17.09 2.83
N LEU A 139 -22.37 -17.28 4.10
CA LEU A 139 -23.39 -17.38 5.16
C LEU A 139 -23.35 -16.30 6.27
N THR A 140 -22.29 -15.50 6.47
CA THR A 140 -22.19 -14.65 7.68
C THR A 140 -21.69 -13.21 7.48
N GLY A 141 -21.71 -12.68 6.24
CA GLY A 141 -21.13 -11.36 5.95
C GLY A 141 -22.02 -10.32 5.24
N ASN A 142 -23.30 -10.61 5.00
CA ASN A 142 -24.19 -9.63 4.37
C ASN A 142 -25.00 -8.94 5.46
N ARG A 143 -24.85 -7.61 5.59
CA ARG A 143 -25.64 -6.78 6.52
C ARG A 143 -27.15 -6.82 6.24
N TYR A 144 -27.55 -7.42 5.13
CA TYR A 144 -28.93 -7.56 4.69
C TYR A 144 -29.18 -9.01 4.29
N SER A 145 -30.24 -9.58 4.83
CA SER A 145 -30.88 -10.78 4.32
C SER A 145 -31.50 -10.53 2.94
N ASP A 146 -31.80 -11.59 2.20
CA ASP A 146 -32.44 -11.48 0.89
C ASP A 146 -33.78 -10.77 1.00
N GLU A 147 -34.58 -11.14 2.01
CA GLU A 147 -35.89 -10.54 2.23
C GLU A 147 -35.80 -9.05 2.60
N GLU A 148 -34.79 -8.63 3.37
CA GLU A 148 -34.57 -7.21 3.62
C GLU A 148 -34.24 -6.43 2.34
N LEU A 149 -33.46 -7.02 1.42
CA LEU A 149 -33.18 -6.39 0.14
C LEU A 149 -34.43 -6.32 -0.75
N LEU A 150 -35.24 -7.39 -0.78
CA LEU A 150 -36.47 -7.43 -1.57
C LEU A 150 -37.55 -6.49 -1.03
N ARG A 151 -37.75 -6.46 0.30
CA ARG A 151 -38.68 -5.54 0.97
C ARG A 151 -38.37 -4.09 0.61
N VAL A 152 -37.09 -3.74 0.62
CA VAL A 152 -36.62 -2.42 0.24
C VAL A 152 -36.94 -2.07 -1.21
N ILE A 153 -36.83 -3.02 -2.13
CA ILE A 153 -37.19 -2.80 -3.54
C ILE A 153 -38.69 -2.53 -3.66
N ARG A 154 -39.53 -3.26 -2.91
CA ARG A 154 -40.99 -3.03 -2.86
C ARG A 154 -41.35 -1.66 -2.29
N GLU A 155 -40.76 -1.27 -1.16
CA GLU A 155 -40.96 0.06 -0.53
C GLU A 155 -40.63 1.22 -1.49
N VAL A 156 -39.59 1.05 -2.31
CA VAL A 156 -39.24 2.05 -3.32
C VAL A 156 -40.25 2.03 -4.48
N ALA A 157 -40.71 0.86 -4.91
CA ALA A 157 -41.72 0.73 -5.97
C ALA A 157 -43.04 1.42 -5.60
N GLU A 158 -43.46 1.35 -4.34
CA GLU A 158 -44.67 2.02 -3.83
C GLU A 158 -44.63 3.54 -4.00
N ARG A 159 -43.43 4.15 -4.04
CA ARG A 159 -43.27 5.60 -4.28
C ARG A 159 -43.44 5.99 -5.75
N PHE A 160 -43.50 5.02 -6.66
CA PHE A 160 -43.68 5.23 -8.09
C PHE A 160 -44.87 4.41 -8.61
N PRO A 161 -46.09 4.68 -8.13
CA PRO A 161 -47.28 3.93 -8.52
C PRO A 161 -47.52 4.03 -10.03
N GLY A 162 -47.92 2.91 -10.65
CA GLY A 162 -48.24 2.85 -12.08
C GLY A 162 -47.03 2.88 -13.03
N LYS A 163 -45.79 2.96 -12.50
CA LYS A 163 -44.56 3.00 -13.30
C LYS A 163 -43.75 1.72 -13.12
N HIS A 164 -43.04 1.31 -14.18
CA HIS A 164 -41.99 0.29 -14.06
C HIS A 164 -40.78 0.85 -13.31
N LEU A 165 -40.39 0.22 -12.20
CA LEU A 165 -39.31 0.69 -11.36
C LEU A 165 -37.96 0.53 -12.08
N THR A 166 -37.27 1.65 -12.33
CA THR A 166 -35.94 1.62 -12.94
C THR A 166 -34.83 1.58 -11.89
N VAL A 167 -33.64 1.16 -12.32
CA VAL A 167 -32.39 1.31 -11.53
C VAL A 167 -32.20 2.74 -11.01
N TRP A 168 -32.63 3.73 -11.77
CA TRP A 168 -32.45 5.14 -11.48
C TRP A 168 -33.49 5.66 -10.48
N ASP A 169 -34.72 5.17 -10.56
CA ASP A 169 -35.76 5.47 -9.58
C ASP A 169 -35.30 5.00 -8.18
N TYR A 170 -34.69 3.81 -8.12
CA TYR A 170 -34.10 3.31 -6.87
C TYR A 170 -32.93 4.16 -6.36
N ASP A 171 -31.96 4.48 -7.22
CA ASP A 171 -30.77 5.27 -6.84
C ASP A 171 -31.11 6.73 -6.47
N SER A 172 -32.16 7.29 -7.07
CA SER A 172 -32.60 8.67 -6.77
C SER A 172 -33.26 8.81 -5.40
N VAL A 173 -33.93 7.76 -4.93
CA VAL A 173 -34.64 7.77 -3.64
C VAL A 173 -33.78 7.25 -2.50
N ARG A 174 -32.87 6.30 -2.74
CA ARG A 174 -32.21 5.55 -1.68
C ARG A 174 -30.68 5.48 -1.83
N LYS A 175 -29.97 5.71 -0.72
CA LYS A 175 -28.49 5.57 -0.65
C LYS A 175 -28.01 4.20 -0.17
N THR A 176 -28.85 3.44 0.55
CA THR A 176 -28.50 2.11 1.10
C THR A 176 -29.70 1.17 1.11
N PRO A 177 -29.54 -0.16 0.90
CA PRO A 177 -28.41 -0.84 0.29
C PRO A 177 -28.10 -0.30 -1.10
N SER A 178 -26.81 -0.30 -1.43
CA SER A 178 -26.35 0.15 -2.74
C SER A 178 -26.82 -0.80 -3.85
N LEU A 179 -26.94 -0.29 -5.07
CA LEU A 179 -27.24 -1.12 -6.25
C LEU A 179 -26.22 -2.25 -6.44
N LYS A 180 -24.95 -1.99 -6.08
CA LYS A 180 -23.89 -2.99 -6.12
C LYS A 180 -24.16 -4.15 -5.17
N THR A 181 -24.72 -3.88 -3.99
CA THR A 181 -25.11 -4.92 -3.02
C THR A 181 -26.24 -5.78 -3.57
N ILE A 182 -27.25 -5.16 -4.18
CA ILE A 182 -28.39 -5.85 -4.78
C ILE A 182 -27.93 -6.73 -5.96
N ASN A 183 -27.16 -6.16 -6.89
CA ASN A 183 -26.64 -6.92 -8.03
C ASN A 183 -25.70 -8.05 -7.61
N ALA A 184 -24.87 -7.85 -6.59
CA ALA A 184 -23.99 -8.90 -6.08
C ALA A 184 -24.79 -10.08 -5.47
N ARG A 185 -26.00 -9.82 -4.96
CA ARG A 185 -26.84 -10.84 -4.33
C ARG A 185 -27.75 -11.56 -5.32
N PHE A 186 -28.35 -10.82 -6.24
CA PHE A 186 -29.37 -11.34 -7.17
C PHE A 186 -28.86 -11.47 -8.62
N GLY A 187 -27.58 -11.17 -8.87
CA GLY A 187 -26.95 -11.19 -10.20
C GLY A 187 -27.25 -9.94 -11.02
N SER A 188 -28.51 -9.51 -11.08
CA SER A 188 -28.92 -8.30 -11.80
C SER A 188 -30.10 -7.59 -11.12
N TRP A 189 -30.29 -6.31 -11.44
CA TRP A 189 -31.44 -5.53 -11.00
C TRP A 189 -32.75 -6.14 -11.48
N ALA A 190 -32.80 -6.63 -12.72
CA ALA A 190 -33.99 -7.26 -13.29
C ALA A 190 -34.39 -8.50 -12.49
N ALA A 191 -33.43 -9.38 -12.18
CA ALA A 191 -33.66 -10.56 -11.36
C ALA A 191 -34.06 -10.21 -9.91
N ALA A 192 -33.54 -9.11 -9.36
CA ALA A 192 -33.93 -8.63 -8.04
C ALA A 192 -35.39 -8.12 -8.02
N CYS A 193 -35.80 -7.34 -9.03
CA CYS A 193 -37.17 -6.87 -9.18
C CYS A 193 -38.16 -8.01 -9.43
N GLU A 194 -37.78 -8.99 -10.25
CA GLU A 194 -38.56 -10.21 -10.48
C GLU A 194 -38.81 -10.95 -9.17
N ARG A 195 -37.76 -11.21 -8.38
CA ARG A 195 -37.90 -11.82 -7.03
C ARG A 195 -38.70 -10.95 -6.06
N ALA A 196 -38.66 -9.63 -6.22
CA ALA A 196 -39.44 -8.72 -5.38
C ALA A 196 -40.92 -8.64 -5.80
N GLY A 197 -41.30 -9.21 -6.96
CA GLY A 197 -42.64 -9.05 -7.54
C GLY A 197 -42.89 -7.65 -8.11
N VAL A 198 -41.83 -6.90 -8.41
CA VAL A 198 -41.90 -5.51 -8.89
C VAL A 198 -41.66 -5.47 -10.38
N LYS A 199 -42.57 -4.82 -11.12
CA LYS A 199 -42.38 -4.58 -12.55
C LYS A 199 -41.21 -3.62 -12.77
N THR A 200 -40.24 -4.02 -13.59
CA THR A 200 -39.09 -3.18 -13.97
C THR A 200 -39.00 -3.08 -15.50
N VAL A 201 -38.26 -2.09 -15.99
CA VAL A 201 -37.90 -2.00 -17.41
C VAL A 201 -36.47 -2.53 -17.60
N PRO A 202 -36.25 -3.48 -18.54
CA PRO A 202 -34.92 -3.88 -18.94
C PRO A 202 -34.11 -2.65 -19.36
N ARG A 203 -32.84 -2.59 -18.95
CA ARG A 203 -31.94 -1.50 -19.33
C ARG A 203 -31.81 -1.35 -20.86
N SER A 204 -32.03 -2.41 -21.62
CA SER A 204 -32.00 -2.46 -23.08
C SER A 204 -33.24 -1.89 -23.77
N LEU A 205 -34.38 -1.81 -23.07
CA LEU A 205 -35.66 -1.33 -23.64
C LEU A 205 -35.93 0.15 -23.36
N MET A 206 -35.03 0.87 -22.67
CA MET A 206 -35.15 2.31 -22.54
C MET A 206 -34.70 2.99 -23.84
N PRO A 207 -35.53 3.82 -24.49
CA PRO A 207 -35.12 4.60 -25.64
C PRO A 207 -33.90 5.45 -25.27
N THR A 208 -32.88 5.45 -26.13
CA THR A 208 -31.66 6.27 -25.98
C THR A 208 -31.98 7.75 -25.74
N GLN A 209 -33.11 8.24 -26.28
CA GLN A 209 -33.61 9.60 -26.10
C GLN A 209 -34.00 9.91 -24.64
N ASP A 210 -34.75 9.04 -23.96
CA ASP A 210 -35.15 9.24 -22.55
C ASP A 210 -33.95 9.19 -21.61
N ARG A 211 -32.97 8.33 -21.92
CA ARG A 211 -31.70 8.31 -21.20
C ARG A 211 -30.92 9.61 -21.37
N TYR A 212 -30.86 10.15 -22.59
CA TYR A 212 -30.18 11.42 -22.87
C TYR A 212 -30.88 12.60 -22.19
N GLU A 213 -32.20 12.71 -22.31
CA GLU A 213 -33.00 13.77 -21.69
C GLU A 213 -32.95 13.69 -20.16
N TYR A 214 -32.99 12.49 -19.57
CA TYR A 214 -32.81 12.32 -18.13
C TYR A 214 -31.40 12.71 -17.66
N LEU A 215 -30.34 12.31 -18.36
CA LEU A 215 -28.96 12.72 -18.01
C LEU A 215 -28.79 14.24 -18.15
N ARG A 216 -29.44 14.85 -19.14
CA ARG A 216 -29.49 16.30 -19.34
C ARG A 216 -30.24 16.99 -18.20
N TYR A 217 -31.40 16.47 -17.79
CA TYR A 217 -32.19 16.99 -16.69
C TYR A 217 -31.50 16.82 -15.32
N LYS A 218 -30.84 15.69 -15.07
CA LYS A 218 -30.01 15.47 -13.87
C LYS A 218 -28.84 16.46 -13.81
N ARG A 219 -28.17 16.70 -14.94
CA ARG A 219 -27.11 17.72 -15.04
C ARG A 219 -27.66 19.13 -14.86
N TYR A 220 -28.88 19.41 -15.34
CA TYR A 220 -29.59 20.66 -15.10
C TYR A 220 -29.94 20.86 -13.61
N LEU A 221 -30.50 19.85 -12.93
CA LEU A 221 -30.78 19.89 -11.50
C LEU A 221 -29.50 20.05 -10.66
N LEU A 222 -28.43 19.35 -11.02
CA LEU A 222 -27.13 19.51 -10.38
C LEU A 222 -26.61 20.94 -10.55
N ASN A 223 -26.64 21.46 -11.79
CA ASN A 223 -26.25 22.83 -12.09
C ASN A 223 -27.14 23.87 -11.38
N ASN A 224 -28.42 23.60 -11.17
CA ASN A 224 -29.32 24.50 -10.45
C ASN A 224 -29.16 24.42 -8.93
N HIS A 225 -28.91 23.24 -8.36
CA HIS A 225 -28.51 23.10 -6.97
C HIS A 225 -27.17 23.80 -6.71
N LEU A 226 -26.23 23.72 -7.66
CA LEU A 226 -24.95 24.44 -7.62
C LEU A 226 -25.15 25.96 -7.65
N LYS A 227 -26.09 26.45 -8.48
CA LYS A 227 -26.49 27.88 -8.51
C LYS A 227 -27.18 28.31 -7.21
N ALA A 228 -28.05 27.48 -6.63
CA ALA A 228 -28.80 27.80 -5.42
C ALA A 228 -27.93 27.87 -4.16
N THR A 229 -26.86 27.06 -4.08
CA THR A 229 -25.97 27.02 -2.90
C THR A 229 -24.75 27.94 -3.02
N GLY A 230 -24.49 28.49 -4.22
CA GLY A 230 -23.29 29.28 -4.52
C GLY A 230 -21.98 28.50 -4.38
N ARG A 231 -22.02 27.16 -4.23
CA ARG A 231 -20.83 26.32 -3.99
C ARG A 231 -20.70 25.21 -5.02
N CYS A 232 -19.47 24.95 -5.44
CA CYS A 232 -19.16 23.85 -6.35
C CYS A 232 -19.21 22.49 -5.62
N GLU A 233 -19.94 21.51 -6.13
CA GLU A 233 -20.04 20.16 -5.55
C GLU A 233 -18.69 19.42 -5.54
N GLN A 234 -17.79 19.76 -6.45
CA GLN A 234 -16.54 19.02 -6.66
C GLN A 234 -15.35 19.59 -5.87
N CYS A 235 -15.39 20.87 -5.50
CA CYS A 235 -14.35 21.50 -4.67
C CYS A 235 -14.88 22.19 -3.42
N HIS A 236 -16.20 22.26 -3.25
CA HIS A 236 -16.94 22.91 -2.15
C HIS A 236 -16.66 24.41 -1.94
N LYS A 237 -15.85 25.03 -2.82
CA LYS A 237 -15.61 26.47 -2.87
C LYS A 237 -16.75 27.20 -3.57
N GLU A 238 -16.72 28.53 -3.48
CA GLU A 238 -17.62 29.40 -4.25
C GLU A 238 -17.62 29.03 -5.74
N TRP A 239 -18.83 28.94 -6.30
CA TRP A 239 -19.02 28.59 -7.69
C TRP A 239 -18.75 29.81 -8.56
N ILE A 240 -17.69 29.71 -9.35
CA ILE A 240 -17.35 30.67 -10.39
C ILE A 240 -17.57 29.99 -11.74
N PRO A 241 -18.36 30.60 -12.66
CA PRO A 241 -18.58 30.05 -13.99
C PRO A 241 -17.25 29.69 -14.67
N PRO A 242 -17.14 28.52 -15.31
CA PRO A 242 -15.92 28.17 -16.03
C PRO A 242 -15.70 29.10 -17.23
N ILE A 243 -14.44 29.34 -17.56
CA ILE A 243 -14.07 30.02 -18.80
C ILE A 243 -14.29 29.05 -19.96
N THR A 244 -15.21 29.41 -20.86
CA THR A 244 -15.47 28.68 -22.10
C THR A 244 -14.57 29.22 -23.22
N THR A 245 -13.97 28.33 -23.99
CA THR A 245 -13.28 28.71 -25.23
C THR A 245 -14.27 28.60 -26.39
N PRO A 246 -14.30 29.56 -27.34
CA PRO A 246 -15.13 29.47 -28.52
C PRO A 246 -14.97 28.12 -29.23
N GLY A 247 -16.07 27.46 -29.57
CA GLY A 247 -16.09 26.16 -30.23
C GLY A 247 -15.89 24.93 -29.33
N LYS A 248 -15.66 25.09 -28.01
CA LYS A 248 -15.68 23.97 -27.06
C LYS A 248 -16.86 24.10 -26.12
N GLY A 249 -17.65 23.02 -25.97
CA GLY A 249 -18.77 22.98 -25.03
C GLY A 249 -18.33 23.38 -23.62
N ALA A 250 -19.22 24.06 -22.88
CA ALA A 250 -18.92 24.55 -21.55
C ALA A 250 -18.47 23.39 -20.63
N PRO A 251 -17.33 23.50 -19.91
CA PRO A 251 -16.88 22.43 -19.04
C PRO A 251 -17.86 22.22 -17.89
N ALA A 252 -17.97 20.97 -17.43
CA ALA A 252 -18.92 20.58 -16.39
C ALA A 252 -18.49 20.95 -14.95
N TYR A 253 -17.44 21.75 -14.77
CA TYR A 253 -16.86 22.08 -13.48
C TYR A 253 -16.47 23.56 -13.40
N CYS A 254 -16.45 24.15 -12.19
CA CYS A 254 -16.21 25.58 -11.99
C CYS A 254 -14.77 26.02 -12.30
N LEU A 255 -14.53 27.34 -12.37
CA LEU A 255 -13.21 27.91 -12.61
C LEU A 255 -12.14 27.40 -11.62
N ASN A 256 -12.48 27.32 -10.32
CA ASN A 256 -11.59 26.78 -9.28
C ASN A 256 -11.17 25.32 -9.58
N CYS A 257 -12.08 24.50 -10.10
CA CYS A 257 -11.77 23.14 -10.53
C CYS A 257 -10.92 23.12 -11.80
N GLN A 258 -11.15 24.06 -12.72
CA GLN A 258 -10.37 24.23 -13.94
C GLN A 258 -8.92 24.59 -13.64
N GLU A 259 -8.70 25.53 -12.72
CA GLU A 259 -7.36 25.90 -12.24
C GLU A 259 -6.67 24.73 -11.54
N ARG A 260 -7.38 24.00 -10.66
CA ARG A 260 -6.83 22.81 -10.01
C ARG A 260 -6.38 21.75 -11.01
N VAL A 261 -7.14 21.55 -12.09
CA VAL A 261 -6.76 20.63 -13.18
C VAL A 261 -5.55 21.15 -13.96
N LYS A 262 -5.51 22.46 -14.27
CA LYS A 262 -4.37 23.10 -14.93
C LYS A 262 -3.08 22.94 -14.10
N GLU A 263 -3.16 23.21 -12.81
CA GLU A 263 -2.02 23.09 -11.88
C GLU A 263 -1.53 21.65 -11.77
N LYS A 264 -2.45 20.68 -11.62
CA LYS A 264 -2.11 19.26 -11.63
C LYS A 264 -1.40 18.85 -12.93
N ASN A 265 -1.85 19.37 -14.07
CA ASN A 265 -1.23 19.09 -15.36
C ASN A 265 0.17 19.74 -15.48
N ARG A 266 0.37 20.94 -14.94
CA ARG A 266 1.68 21.59 -14.85
C ARG A 266 2.67 20.75 -14.03
N LEU A 267 2.30 20.39 -12.79
CA LEU A 267 3.13 19.56 -11.90
C LEU A 267 3.44 18.20 -12.52
N ASN A 268 2.48 17.57 -13.20
CA ASN A 268 2.74 16.32 -13.92
C ASN A 268 3.73 16.49 -15.08
N LYS A 269 3.73 17.64 -15.77
CA LYS A 269 4.68 17.95 -16.83
C LYS A 269 6.09 18.16 -16.25
N GLU A 270 6.21 18.92 -15.16
CA GLU A 270 7.47 19.14 -14.44
C GLU A 270 8.05 17.83 -13.91
N LEU A 271 7.22 16.99 -13.26
CA LEU A 271 7.64 15.68 -12.77
C LEU A 271 8.19 14.79 -13.90
N LYS A 272 7.52 14.78 -15.07
CA LYS A 272 8.01 14.05 -16.24
C LYS A 272 9.35 14.58 -16.74
N GLN A 273 9.54 15.90 -16.76
CA GLN A 273 10.82 16.51 -17.13
C GLN A 273 11.93 16.16 -16.14
N SER A 274 11.67 16.20 -14.83
CA SER A 274 12.63 15.79 -13.81
C SER A 274 13.02 14.32 -13.93
N ILE A 275 12.06 13.42 -14.19
CA ILE A 275 12.32 11.99 -14.41
C ILE A 275 13.23 11.79 -15.63
N LEU A 276 12.98 12.51 -16.72
CA LEU A 276 13.82 12.44 -17.93
C LEU A 276 15.25 12.93 -17.66
N LEU A 277 15.41 14.04 -16.93
CA LEU A 277 16.73 14.56 -16.54
C LEU A 277 17.51 13.57 -15.66
N ILE A 278 16.86 13.00 -14.64
CA ILE A 278 17.46 11.98 -13.77
C ILE A 278 17.87 10.75 -14.59
N SER A 279 17.01 10.31 -15.51
CA SER A 279 17.30 9.16 -16.38
C SER A 279 18.50 9.42 -17.28
N ALA A 280 18.59 10.61 -17.88
CA ALA A 280 19.73 11.03 -18.69
C ALA A 280 21.02 11.09 -17.86
N MET A 281 20.98 11.66 -16.65
CA MET A 281 22.14 11.70 -15.75
C MET A 281 22.64 10.27 -15.43
N LEU A 282 21.73 9.35 -15.11
CA LEU A 282 22.09 7.96 -14.80
C LEU A 282 22.73 7.22 -16.00
N GLN A 283 22.43 7.60 -17.24
CA GLN A 283 23.06 7.04 -18.43
C GLN A 283 24.52 7.47 -18.59
N PHE A 284 24.92 8.62 -18.06
CA PHE A 284 26.33 9.08 -18.09
C PHE A 284 27.20 8.47 -16.99
N TYR A 285 26.61 7.85 -15.96
CA TYR A 285 27.32 7.25 -14.84
C TYR A 285 27.52 5.73 -14.95
N ASN A 286 27.06 5.12 -16.04
CA ASN A 286 27.30 3.70 -16.37
C ASN A 286 28.25 3.59 -17.55
#